data_AF-A0A3D5R6T3-F1
#
_entry.id   AF-A0A3D5R6T3-F1
#
_cell.length_a   1.000
_cell.length_b   1.000
_cell.length_c   1.000
_cell.angle_alpha   90.00
_cell.angle_beta   90.00
_cell.angle_gamma   90.00
#
_symmetry.space_group_name_H-M   'P 1'
#
loop_
_entity.id
_entity.type
_entity.pdbx_description
1 polymer ?
#
loop_
_entity_poly.entity_id
_entity_poly.type
_entity_poly.pdbx_seq_one_letter_code
_entity_poly.pdbx_strand_id
1 'polypeptide(L)'
;MYSILGWLNVVILGILVTPYILKYLNKNILKSNSNGIRNTIKFLRRLHKPLGLTLAVVALIHGYLALGSLRLHTGSLLYLSIIITAVLGGSFYRLKKKILFTWHKRFALISIIILLIHLFYPNALYYLLN
;
A
#
# COMPACT_ATOMS: atom_id res chain seq x y z
N MET A 1 -4.68 12.32 -17.45
CA MET A 1 -5.58 11.50 -16.62
C MET A 1 -4.86 10.39 -15.86
N TYR A 2 -4.07 9.51 -16.50
CA TYR A 2 -3.36 8.42 -15.80
C TYR A 2 -2.38 8.92 -14.72
N SER A 3 -1.66 10.02 -14.94
CA SER A 3 -0.72 10.60 -13.95
C SER A 3 -1.42 11.02 -12.64
N ILE A 4 -2.62 11.61 -12.74
CA ILE A 4 -3.43 11.99 -11.56
C ILE A 4 -3.80 10.75 -10.74
N LEU A 5 -4.21 9.67 -11.40
CA LEU A 5 -4.50 8.40 -10.72
C LEU A 5 -3.24 7.79 -10.09
N GLY A 6 -2.07 7.96 -10.71
CA GLY A 6 -0.78 7.54 -10.15
C GLY A 6 -0.50 8.23 -8.82
N TRP A 7 -0.60 9.56 -8.78
CA TRP A 7 -0.45 10.33 -7.54
C TRP A 7 -1.52 10.03 -6.50
N LEU A 8 -2.77 9.81 -6.93
CA LEU A 8 -3.84 9.38 -6.02
C LEU A 8 -3.50 8.03 -5.35
N ASN A 9 -2.99 7.06 -6.11
CA ASN A 9 -2.53 5.78 -5.57
C ASN A 9 -1.41 5.96 -4.54
N VAL A 10 -0.43 6.84 -4.81
CA VAL A 10 0.66 7.18 -3.88
C VAL A 10 0.10 7.73 -2.57
N VAL A 11 -0.80 8.71 -2.65
CA VAL A 11 -1.41 9.33 -1.46
C VAL A 11 -2.21 8.31 -0.66
N ILE A 12 -3.05 7.52 -1.33
CA ILE A 12 -3.85 6.48 -0.66
C ILE A 12 -2.93 5.47 0.04
N LEU A 13 -1.94 4.92 -0.66
CA LEU A 13 -1.01 3.96 -0.07
C LEU A 13 -0.23 4.56 1.10
N GLY A 14 0.18 5.82 1.00
CA GLY A 14 0.78 6.58 2.11
C GLY A 14 -0.14 6.62 3.33
N ILE A 15 -1.39 7.04 3.15
CA ILE A 15 -2.41 7.07 4.22
C ILE A 15 -2.61 5.69 4.85
N LEU A 16 -2.61 4.62 4.06
CA LEU A 16 -2.79 3.25 4.55
C LEU A 16 -1.65 2.79 5.47
N VAL A 17 -0.42 3.23 5.21
CA VAL A 17 0.77 2.86 5.99
C VAL A 17 0.96 3.77 7.22
N THR A 18 0.48 5.01 7.17
CA THR A 18 0.59 6.00 8.26
C THR A 18 0.18 5.49 9.65
N PRO A 19 -0.94 4.76 9.87
CA PRO A 19 -1.27 4.21 11.18
C PRO A 19 -0.15 3.35 11.80
N TYR A 20 0.53 2.57 10.97
CA TYR A 20 1.63 1.71 11.41
C TYR A 20 2.85 2.55 11.79
N ILE A 21 3.22 3.52 10.94
CA ILE A 21 4.34 4.44 11.18
C ILE A 21 4.09 5.24 12.46
N LEU A 22 2.94 5.90 12.59
CA LEU A 22 2.58 6.69 13.78
C LEU A 22 2.62 5.84 15.05
N LYS A 23 2.12 4.61 15.00
CA LYS A 23 2.19 3.69 16.15
C LYS A 23 3.64 3.34 16.50
N TYR A 24 4.48 3.08 15.50
CA TYR A 24 5.89 2.78 15.70
C TYR A 24 6.65 3.98 16.28
N LEU A 25 6.49 5.17 15.68
CA LEU A 25 7.11 6.41 16.14
C LEU A 25 6.67 6.74 17.57
N ASN A 26 5.38 6.62 17.88
CA ASN A 26 4.89 6.90 19.21
C ASN A 26 5.44 5.94 20.27
N LYS A 27 5.59 4.66 19.93
CA LYS A 27 6.11 3.66 20.87
C LYS A 27 7.61 3.82 21.13
N ASN A 28 8.40 4.09 20.10
CA ASN A 28 9.86 3.97 20.19
C ASN A 28 10.58 5.33 20.33
N ILE A 29 10.02 6.40 19.74
CA ILE A 29 10.71 7.69 19.63
C ILE A 29 9.99 8.74 20.47
N LEU A 30 8.73 9.04 20.15
CA LEU A 30 8.01 10.16 20.78
C LEU A 30 7.61 9.84 22.22
N LYS A 31 7.31 8.56 22.52
CA LYS A 31 6.80 8.09 23.81
C LYS A 31 5.65 8.95 24.37
N SER A 32 4.86 9.53 23.47
CA SER A 32 3.83 10.50 23.84
C SER A 32 2.59 9.78 24.35
N ASN A 33 2.05 10.29 25.46
CA ASN A 33 0.76 9.89 26.01
C ASN A 33 -0.40 10.73 25.47
N SER A 34 -0.16 11.56 24.45
CA SER A 34 -1.20 12.44 23.91
C SER A 34 -2.41 11.67 23.35
N ASN A 35 -3.60 12.15 23.72
CA ASN A 35 -4.85 11.64 23.16
C ASN A 35 -4.97 11.94 21.66
N GLY A 36 -4.31 13.01 21.18
CA GLY A 36 -4.27 13.41 19.77
C GLY A 36 -3.74 12.30 18.86
N ILE A 37 -2.53 11.78 19.12
CA ILE A 37 -1.91 10.72 18.30
C ILE A 37 -2.79 9.47 18.28
N ARG A 38 -3.35 9.09 19.44
CA ARG A 38 -4.25 7.93 19.55
C ARG A 38 -5.52 8.12 18.73
N ASN A 39 -6.10 9.33 18.76
CA ASN A 39 -7.30 9.65 17.99
C ASN A 39 -7.01 9.67 16.48
N THR A 40 -5.89 10.22 16.05
CA THR A 40 -5.45 10.19 14.64
C THR A 40 -5.26 8.75 14.15
N ILE A 41 -4.58 7.90 14.92
CA ILE A 41 -4.43 6.48 14.55
C ILE A 41 -5.79 5.79 14.45
N LYS A 42 -6.72 6.03 15.39
CA LYS A 42 -8.07 5.46 15.34
C LYS A 42 -8.82 5.92 14.08
N PHE A 43 -8.75 7.21 13.75
CA PHE A 43 -9.37 7.77 12.54
C PHE A 43 -8.82 7.13 11.27
N LEU A 44 -7.51 7.13 11.09
CA LEU A 44 -6.86 6.53 9.91
C LEU A 44 -7.17 5.03 9.77
N ARG A 45 -7.26 4.29 10.88
CA ARG A 45 -7.66 2.88 10.87
C ARG A 45 -9.09 2.65 10.40
N ARG A 46 -10.02 3.59 10.65
CA ARG A 46 -11.40 3.51 10.10
C ARG A 46 -11.39 3.65 8.58
N LEU A 47 -10.52 4.50 8.05
CA LEU A 47 -10.35 4.70 6.61
C LEU A 47 -9.59 3.57 5.91
N HIS A 48 -8.80 2.78 6.65
CA HIS A 48 -7.86 1.81 6.08
C HIS A 48 -8.53 0.78 5.14
N LYS A 49 -9.68 0.22 5.52
CA LYS A 49 -10.36 -0.79 4.69
C LYS A 49 -11.02 -0.17 3.44
N PRO A 50 -11.84 0.90 3.54
CA PRO A 50 -12.36 1.60 2.37
C PRO A 50 -11.27 2.04 1.41
N LEU A 51 -10.23 2.70 1.92
CA LEU A 51 -9.11 3.18 1.10
C LEU A 51 -8.29 2.04 0.48
N GLY A 52 -8.13 0.91 1.18
CA GLY A 52 -7.49 -0.27 0.60
C GLY A 52 -8.24 -0.85 -0.59
N LEU A 53 -9.57 -0.85 -0.53
CA LEU A 53 -10.41 -1.26 -1.67
C LEU A 53 -10.34 -0.23 -2.81
N THR A 54 -10.43 1.06 -2.48
CA THR A 54 -10.27 2.15 -3.47
C THR A 54 -8.92 2.05 -4.17
N LEU A 55 -7.83 1.80 -3.43
CA LEU A 55 -6.49 1.63 -3.99
C LEU A 55 -6.44 0.48 -5.00
N ALA A 56 -7.04 -0.66 -4.68
CA ALA A 56 -7.07 -1.80 -5.61
C ALA A 56 -7.76 -1.43 -6.94
N VAL A 57 -8.90 -0.74 -6.88
CA VAL A 57 -9.64 -0.35 -8.10
C VAL A 57 -8.86 0.72 -8.88
N VAL A 58 -8.40 1.78 -8.20
CA VAL A 58 -7.72 2.91 -8.86
C VAL A 58 -6.35 2.50 -9.43
N ALA A 59 -5.62 1.61 -8.76
CA ALA A 59 -4.36 1.07 -9.27
C ALA A 59 -4.55 0.25 -10.55
N LEU A 60 -5.61 -0.56 -10.63
CA LEU A 60 -5.93 -1.33 -11.83
C LEU A 60 -6.28 -0.39 -13.01
N ILE A 61 -7.14 0.60 -12.77
CA ILE A 61 -7.54 1.58 -13.80
C ILE A 61 -6.33 2.39 -14.26
N HIS A 62 -5.50 2.87 -13.33
CA HIS A 62 -4.26 3.56 -13.65
C HIS A 62 -3.34 2.72 -14.54
N GLY A 63 -3.10 1.46 -14.16
CA GLY A 63 -2.24 0.55 -14.92
C GLY A 63 -2.75 0.29 -16.33
N TYR A 64 -4.06 0.07 -16.50
CA TYR A 64 -4.68 -0.11 -17.80
C TYR A 64 -4.55 1.15 -18.68
N LEU A 65 -4.80 2.33 -18.13
CA LEU A 65 -4.66 3.59 -18.88
C LEU A 65 -3.20 3.92 -19.22
N ALA A 66 -2.24 3.48 -18.40
CA ALA A 66 -0.82 3.73 -18.62
C ALA A 66 -0.20 2.77 -19.67
N LEU A 67 -0.60 1.51 -19.69
CA LEU A 67 0.02 0.47 -20.52
C LEU A 67 -0.85 0.00 -21.70
N GLY A 68 -2.13 0.36 -21.73
CA GLY A 68 -3.11 -0.07 -22.73
C GLY A 68 -3.44 -1.57 -22.74
N SER A 69 -2.74 -2.37 -21.94
CA SER A 69 -2.88 -3.82 -21.84
C SER A 69 -2.20 -4.35 -20.58
N LEU A 70 -2.50 -5.59 -20.18
CA LEU A 70 -1.79 -6.27 -19.09
C LEU A 70 -0.42 -6.74 -19.57
N ARG A 71 0.64 -6.07 -19.11
CA ARG A 71 2.04 -6.40 -19.43
C ARG A 71 2.87 -6.45 -18.15
N LEU A 72 3.95 -7.21 -18.19
CA LEU A 72 4.95 -7.19 -17.11
C LEU A 72 5.60 -5.81 -17.04
N HIS A 73 5.37 -5.12 -15.92
CA HIS A 73 5.86 -3.78 -15.65
C HIS A 73 6.00 -3.59 -14.14
N THR A 74 6.83 -2.66 -13.66
CA THR A 74 6.97 -2.42 -12.21
C THR A 74 5.62 -2.07 -11.55
N GLY A 75 4.74 -1.42 -12.31
CA GLY A 75 3.36 -1.12 -11.89
C GLY A 75 2.47 -2.36 -11.75
N SER A 76 2.62 -3.38 -12.60
CA SER A 76 1.86 -4.64 -12.45
C SER A 76 2.36 -5.44 -11.25
N LEU A 77 3.67 -5.39 -10.97
CA LEU A 77 4.26 -6.00 -9.77
C LEU A 77 3.80 -5.28 -8.49
N LEU A 78 3.74 -3.94 -8.51
CA LEU A 78 3.19 -3.14 -7.42
C LEU A 78 1.71 -3.46 -7.17
N TYR A 79 0.92 -3.56 -8.24
CA TYR A 79 -0.49 -3.93 -8.13
C TYR A 79 -0.65 -5.30 -7.47
N LEU A 80 0.14 -6.30 -7.91
CA LEU A 80 0.11 -7.63 -7.31
C LEU A 80 0.46 -7.61 -5.81
N SER A 81 1.48 -6.84 -5.41
CA SER A 81 1.85 -6.74 -3.99
C SER A 81 0.75 -6.07 -3.16
N ILE A 82 0.04 -5.09 -3.70
CA ILE A 82 -1.13 -4.45 -3.06
C ILE A 82 -2.26 -5.47 -2.90
N ILE A 83 -2.58 -6.26 -3.92
CA ILE A 83 -3.62 -7.29 -3.85
C ILE A 83 -3.27 -8.36 -2.82
N ILE A 84 -2.03 -8.85 -2.80
CA ILE A 84 -1.58 -9.81 -1.78
C ILE A 84 -1.69 -9.19 -0.38
N THR A 85 -1.29 -7.93 -0.22
CA THR A 85 -1.44 -7.20 1.05
C THR A 85 -2.91 -7.14 1.49
N ALA A 86 -3.82 -6.79 0.59
CA ALA A 86 -5.26 -6.69 0.86
C ALA A 86 -5.86 -8.06 1.22
N VAL A 87 -5.51 -9.11 0.48
CA VAL A 87 -5.96 -10.49 0.75
C VAL A 87 -5.47 -10.94 2.12
N LEU A 88 -4.19 -10.76 2.45
CA LEU A 88 -3.65 -11.11 3.77
C LEU A 88 -4.35 -10.35 4.91
N GLY A 89 -4.65 -9.07 4.69
CA GLY A 89 -5.42 -8.24 5.64
C GLY A 89 -6.85 -8.73 5.84
N GLY A 90 -7.55 -9.05 4.75
CA GLY A 90 -8.89 -9.63 4.76
C GLY A 90 -8.94 -11.02 5.39
N SER A 91 -8.00 -11.90 5.03
CA SER A 91 -7.85 -13.22 5.63
C SER A 91 -7.54 -13.12 7.12
N PHE A 92 -6.68 -12.19 7.55
CA PHE A 92 -6.46 -11.93 8.97
C PHE A 92 -7.73 -11.46 9.67
N TYR A 93 -8.52 -10.58 9.03
CA TYR A 93 -9.80 -10.11 9.60
C TYR A 93 -10.76 -11.28 9.89
N ARG A 94 -10.82 -12.28 9.01
CA ARG A 94 -11.69 -13.47 9.19
C ARG A 94 -11.09 -14.53 10.10
N LEU A 95 -9.83 -14.91 9.87
CA LEU A 95 -9.20 -16.08 10.49
C LEU A 95 -8.44 -15.76 11.79
N LYS A 96 -8.12 -14.48 12.05
CA LYS A 96 -7.37 -13.99 13.21
C LYS A 96 -5.97 -14.62 13.43
N LYS A 97 -5.44 -15.36 12.44
CA LYS A 97 -4.10 -15.98 12.52
C LYS A 97 -2.99 -14.94 12.46
N LYS A 98 -2.11 -14.91 13.49
CA LYS A 98 -0.99 -13.93 13.61
C LYS A 98 -0.04 -13.92 12.40
N ILE A 99 0.16 -15.07 11.77
CA ILE A 99 1.01 -15.21 10.58
C ILE A 99 0.50 -14.38 9.41
N LEU A 100 -0.82 -14.29 9.21
CA LEU A 100 -1.43 -13.50 8.15
C LEU A 100 -1.18 -12.01 8.35
N PHE A 101 -1.29 -11.52 9.59
CA PHE A 101 -0.98 -10.13 9.90
C PHE A 101 0.51 -9.82 9.76
N THR A 102 1.38 -10.79 10.06
CA THR A 102 2.83 -10.65 9.87
C THR A 102 3.17 -10.49 8.40
N TRP A 103 2.63 -11.35 7.54
CA TRP A 103 2.81 -11.24 6.10
C TRP A 103 2.13 -10.01 5.51
N HIS A 104 0.95 -9.61 6.00
CA HIS A 104 0.30 -8.36 5.58
C HIS A 104 1.23 -7.15 5.76
N LYS A 105 1.90 -7.04 6.92
CA LYS A 105 2.88 -5.97 7.16
C LYS A 105 4.11 -6.07 6.25
N ARG A 106 4.63 -7.29 6.02
CA ARG A 106 5.77 -7.51 5.12
C ARG A 106 5.44 -7.11 3.69
N PHE A 107 4.27 -7.51 3.19
CA PHE A 107 3.80 -7.15 1.85
C PHE A 107 3.43 -5.67 1.72
N ALA A 108 2.97 -5.02 2.79
CA ALA A 108 2.83 -3.56 2.82
C ALA A 108 4.19 -2.86 2.64
N LEU A 109 5.24 -3.34 3.32
CA LEU A 109 6.61 -2.83 3.14
C LEU A 109 7.13 -3.09 1.72
N ILE A 110 6.94 -4.30 1.20
CA ILE A 110 7.30 -4.66 -0.19
C ILE A 110 6.58 -3.73 -1.16
N SER A 111 5.30 -3.44 -0.95
CA SER A 111 4.54 -2.51 -1.80
C SER A 111 5.12 -1.09 -1.78
N ILE A 112 5.60 -0.61 -0.63
CA ILE A 112 6.29 0.70 -0.56
C ILE A 112 7.61 0.66 -1.34
N ILE A 113 8.40 -0.40 -1.20
CA ILE A 113 9.68 -0.55 -1.92
C ILE A 113 9.43 -0.58 -3.43
N ILE A 114 8.47 -1.38 -3.90
CA ILE A 114 8.14 -1.46 -5.32
C ILE A 114 7.53 -0.15 -5.81
N LEU A 115 6.75 0.56 -4.97
CA LEU A 115 6.26 1.91 -5.32
C LEU A 115 7.43 2.85 -5.61
N LEU A 116 8.44 2.89 -4.74
CA LEU A 116 9.62 3.73 -4.96
C LEU A 116 10.33 3.35 -6.27
N ILE A 117 10.52 2.05 -6.51
CA ILE A 117 11.09 1.57 -7.78
C ILE A 117 10.23 2.00 -8.97
N HIS A 118 8.91 1.91 -8.87
CA HIS A 118 7.99 2.29 -9.94
C HIS A 118 8.01 3.81 -10.22
N LEU A 119 8.20 4.64 -9.20
CA LEU A 119 8.31 6.09 -9.35
C LEU A 119 9.61 6.52 -10.03
N PHE A 120 10.75 5.92 -9.65
CA PHE A 120 12.06 6.32 -10.17
C PHE A 120 12.47 5.56 -11.45
N TYR A 121 12.07 4.29 -11.55
CA TYR A 121 12.48 3.36 -12.61
C TYR A 121 11.30 2.51 -13.08
N PRO A 122 10.27 3.11 -13.71
CA PRO A 122 9.07 2.39 -14.14
C PRO A 122 9.39 1.19 -15.05
N ASN A 123 10.37 1.32 -15.93
CA ASN A 123 10.77 0.29 -16.88
C ASN A 123 11.83 -0.69 -16.34
N ALA A 124 12.16 -0.69 -15.04
CA ALA A 124 13.23 -1.53 -14.49
C ALA A 124 13.07 -3.02 -14.82
N LEU A 125 11.84 -3.55 -14.79
CA LEU A 125 11.57 -4.94 -15.15
C LEU A 125 11.87 -5.26 -16.62
N TYR A 126 11.67 -4.30 -17.53
CA TYR A 126 11.98 -4.50 -18.94
C TYR A 126 13.49 -4.64 -19.15
N TYR A 127 14.29 -3.78 -18.51
CA TYR A 127 15.75 -3.79 -18.59
C TYR A 127 16.43 -4.97 -17.89
N LEU A 128 15.76 -5.63 -16.94
CA LEU A 128 16.32 -6.79 -16.23
C LEU A 128 16.03 -8.12 -16.93
N LEU A 129 15.03 -8.15 -17.83
CA LEU A 129 14.52 -9.37 -18.44
C LEU A 129 14.80 -9.45 -19.94
N ASN A 130 15.38 -8.39 -20.54
CA ASN A 130 15.88 -8.34 -21.92
C ASN A 130 17.32 -7.81 -21.89
#